data_AF-A0A8B7BBP5-F1
#
_entry.id   AF-A0A8B7BBP5-F1
#
_cell.length_a   1.000
_cell.length_b   1.000
_cell.length_c   1.000
_cell.angle_alpha   90.00
_cell.angle_beta   90.00
_cell.angle_gamma   90.00
#
_symmetry.space_group_name_H-M   'P 1'
#
loop_
_entity.id
_entity.type
_entity.pdbx_description
1 polymer ?
#
loop_
_entity_poly.entity_id
_entity_poly.type
_entity_poly.pdbx_seq_one_letter_code
_entity_poly.pdbx_strand_id
1 'polypeptide(L)'
;MDRNTFIYNFTNDPSVGRRQKTYLCYEVQLLNGNPRVPLSSIRNFLHSQLYPWHHYRVTWFLSWSPCPDCAREVAAFLWRNRHVSLSIFAARIYTYHKGYEEGLRSLRDAGVHLVIMTYREFEYCWRAFVDNQLLPFRPWNSLEENSQVISRRLQGILQDR
;
A
#
# COMPACT_ATOMS: atom_id res chain seq x y z
N MET A 1 3.37 -7.34 13.52
CA MET A 1 4.75 -7.26 12.97
C MET A 1 5.66 -6.76 14.06
N ASP A 2 6.90 -7.23 14.19
CA ASP A 2 7.83 -6.65 15.18
C ASP A 2 8.35 -5.27 14.73
N ARG A 3 8.85 -4.51 15.70
CA ARG A 3 9.31 -3.11 15.51
C ARG A 3 10.45 -3.01 14.49
N ASN A 4 11.43 -3.89 14.58
CA ASN A 4 12.61 -3.85 13.72
C ASN A 4 12.24 -4.18 12.27
N THR A 5 11.36 -5.16 12.07
CA THR A 5 10.82 -5.48 10.73
C THR A 5 10.07 -4.29 10.14
N PHE A 6 9.25 -3.59 10.93
CA PHE A 6 8.54 -2.42 10.41
C PHE A 6 9.50 -1.31 10.00
N ILE A 7 10.38 -0.87 10.91
CA ILE A 7 11.36 0.19 10.63
C ILE A 7 12.24 -0.20 9.44
N TYR A 8 12.77 -1.42 9.43
CA TYR A 8 13.62 -1.89 8.35
C TYR A 8 12.90 -1.85 7.01
N ASN A 9 11.65 -2.29 6.91
CA ASN A 9 10.99 -2.44 5.61
C ASN A 9 10.24 -1.19 5.13
N PHE A 10 9.64 -0.42 6.03
CA PHE A 10 8.82 0.75 5.68
C PHE A 10 9.61 2.05 5.58
N THR A 11 10.88 2.08 6.01
CA THR A 11 11.74 3.26 5.82
C THR A 11 11.79 3.68 4.36
N ASN A 12 11.41 4.94 4.09
CA ASN A 12 11.29 5.51 2.75
C ASN A 12 12.55 6.23 2.25
N ASP A 13 13.63 6.19 3.02
CA ASP A 13 14.93 6.71 2.63
C ASP A 13 15.45 5.96 1.37
N PRO A 14 15.90 6.66 0.32
CA PRO A 14 16.44 6.05 -0.89
C PRO A 14 17.87 5.50 -0.75
N SER A 15 18.64 5.95 0.24
CA SER A 15 20.05 5.58 0.46
C SER A 15 20.23 4.17 1.03
N VAL A 16 19.19 3.67 1.68
CA VAL A 16 19.14 2.37 2.35
C VAL A 16 18.87 1.27 1.31
N GLY A 17 19.95 0.59 0.91
CA GLY A 17 19.96 -0.44 -0.12
C GLY A 17 19.27 -1.76 0.27
N ARG A 18 18.93 -2.54 -0.77
CA ARG A 18 18.49 -3.96 -0.75
C ARG A 18 17.36 -4.32 0.23
N ARG A 19 16.15 -3.83 -0.05
CA ARG A 19 14.90 -4.38 0.52
C ARG A 19 14.15 -5.18 -0.53
N GLN A 20 14.46 -6.47 -0.61
CA GLN A 20 13.92 -7.37 -1.64
C GLN A 20 12.49 -7.86 -1.35
N LYS A 21 12.02 -7.73 -0.09
CA LYS A 21 10.68 -8.17 0.30
C LYS A 21 9.70 -6.99 0.34
N THR A 22 8.50 -7.22 -0.16
CA THR A 22 7.36 -6.30 0.01
C THR A 22 6.51 -6.75 1.18
N TYR A 23 6.23 -5.82 2.10
CA TYR A 23 5.34 -6.03 3.24
C TYR A 23 4.02 -5.31 2.96
N LEU A 24 2.92 -5.99 3.28
CA LEU A 24 1.56 -5.45 3.21
C LEU A 24 0.95 -5.47 4.61
N CYS A 25 0.49 -4.31 5.07
CA CYS A 25 -0.53 -4.19 6.10
C CYS A 25 -1.82 -3.74 5.44
N TYR A 26 -2.98 -4.18 5.91
CA TYR A 26 -4.23 -3.74 5.29
C TYR A 26 -5.42 -3.76 6.24
N GLU A 27 -6.47 -3.04 5.83
CA GLU A 27 -7.79 -3.10 6.44
C GLU A 27 -8.91 -3.30 5.42
N VAL A 28 -9.96 -4.00 5.85
CA VAL A 28 -11.21 -4.16 5.09
C VAL A 28 -12.35 -3.60 5.93
N GLN A 29 -13.14 -2.71 5.33
CA GLN A 29 -14.31 -2.10 5.92
C GLN A 29 -15.52 -2.45 5.06
N LEU A 30 -16.56 -3.01 5.69
CA LEU A 30 -17.84 -3.27 5.04
C LEU A 30 -18.70 -2.02 5.20
N LEU A 31 -19.23 -1.49 4.10
CA LEU A 31 -20.01 -0.25 4.14
C LEU A 31 -21.45 -0.46 4.68
N ASN A 32 -21.92 -1.71 4.76
CA ASN A 32 -23.27 -2.08 5.20
C ASN A 32 -23.31 -2.87 6.53
N GLY A 33 -22.20 -2.95 7.29
CA GLY A 33 -22.11 -3.62 8.61
C GLY A 33 -20.67 -3.79 9.09
N ASN A 34 -20.40 -3.91 10.40
CA ASN A 34 -19.03 -4.11 10.97
C ASN A 34 -18.74 -5.61 11.24
N PRO A 35 -17.48 -6.09 11.49
CA PRO A 35 -16.17 -5.46 11.35
C PRO A 35 -15.08 -6.30 10.60
N ARG A 36 -13.96 -5.60 10.35
CA ARG A 36 -12.57 -6.00 9.99
C ARG A 36 -12.18 -7.49 10.09
N VAL A 37 -11.54 -7.99 9.03
CA VAL A 37 -10.73 -9.22 9.04
C VAL A 37 -9.29 -8.89 8.65
N PRO A 38 -8.28 -9.23 9.46
CA PRO A 38 -6.88 -9.21 9.02
C PRO A 38 -6.54 -10.50 8.25
N LEU A 39 -5.99 -10.36 7.05
CA LEU A 39 -5.31 -11.42 6.29
C LEU A 39 -3.86 -10.95 6.09
N SER A 40 -3.01 -11.86 5.64
CA SER A 40 -1.56 -11.72 5.71
C SER A 40 -0.87 -11.39 4.38
N SER A 41 -1.56 -11.32 3.23
CA SER A 41 -0.92 -11.02 1.93
C SER A 41 -1.90 -10.55 0.83
N ILE A 42 -1.37 -9.90 -0.23
CA ILE A 42 -2.13 -9.52 -1.45
C ILE A 42 -2.78 -10.75 -2.07
N ARG A 43 -2.03 -11.85 -2.21
CA ARG A 43 -2.53 -13.10 -2.78
C ARG A 43 -3.73 -13.63 -1.95
N ASN A 44 -3.63 -13.62 -0.63
CA ASN A 44 -4.74 -14.04 0.23
C ASN A 44 -5.96 -13.13 0.09
N PHE A 45 -5.76 -11.83 -0.14
CA PHE A 45 -6.86 -10.91 -0.44
C PHE A 45 -7.52 -11.23 -1.80
N LEU A 46 -6.74 -11.43 -2.86
CA LEU A 46 -7.25 -11.73 -4.20
C LEU A 46 -8.06 -13.05 -4.23
N HIS A 47 -7.77 -13.98 -3.32
CA HIS A 47 -8.48 -15.25 -3.17
C HIS A 47 -9.60 -15.24 -2.10
N SER A 48 -9.81 -14.12 -1.40
CA SER A 48 -10.84 -14.04 -0.37
C SER A 48 -12.25 -13.98 -0.99
N GLN A 49 -13.22 -14.66 -0.37
CA GLN A 49 -14.62 -14.59 -0.78
C GLN A 49 -15.21 -13.24 -0.35
N LEU A 50 -15.25 -12.28 -1.27
CA LEU A 50 -16.01 -11.05 -1.12
C LEU A 50 -17.41 -11.28 -1.67
N TYR A 51 -18.42 -11.07 -0.83
CA TYR A 51 -19.81 -11.30 -1.20
C TYR A 51 -20.30 -10.18 -2.13
N PRO A 52 -20.84 -10.49 -3.33
CA PRO A 52 -21.21 -9.47 -4.32
C PRO A 52 -22.24 -8.43 -3.86
N TRP A 53 -23.01 -8.75 -2.82
CA TRP A 53 -24.07 -7.90 -2.24
C TRP A 53 -23.57 -6.88 -1.21
N HIS A 54 -22.29 -6.94 -0.81
CA HIS A 54 -21.68 -5.97 0.09
C HIS A 54 -20.72 -5.06 -0.67
N HIS A 55 -20.65 -3.80 -0.25
CA HIS A 55 -19.58 -2.91 -0.68
C HIS A 55 -18.42 -2.93 0.31
N TYR A 56 -17.22 -3.13 -0.21
CA TYR A 56 -16.00 -3.19 0.58
C TYR A 56 -15.11 -1.99 0.28
N ARG A 57 -14.64 -1.32 1.33
CA ARG A 57 -13.54 -0.37 1.26
C ARG A 57 -12.29 -1.02 1.83
N VAL A 58 -11.28 -1.19 0.98
CA VAL A 58 -10.03 -1.87 1.30
C VAL A 58 -8.91 -0.85 1.27
N THR A 59 -8.07 -0.86 2.29
CA THR A 59 -6.90 0.04 2.38
C THR A 59 -5.65 -0.78 2.57
N TRP A 60 -4.67 -0.61 1.69
CA TRP A 60 -3.37 -1.27 1.74
C TRP A 60 -2.27 -0.27 2.11
N PHE A 61 -1.39 -0.70 3.00
CA PHE A 61 -0.15 0.00 3.37
C PHE A 61 1.02 -0.88 2.99
N LEU A 62 1.79 -0.46 1.99
CA LEU A 62 2.84 -1.26 1.38
C LEU A 62 4.23 -0.67 1.60
N SER A 63 5.22 -1.51 1.87
CA SER A 63 6.62 -1.06 1.93
C SER A 63 7.19 -0.65 0.56
N TRP A 64 6.60 -1.17 -0.52
CA TRP A 64 6.89 -0.87 -1.91
C TRP A 64 5.57 -0.88 -2.71
N SER A 65 5.40 0.03 -3.67
CA SER A 65 4.28 -0.03 -4.60
C SER A 65 4.24 -1.39 -5.32
N PRO A 66 3.07 -1.84 -5.81
CA PRO A 66 2.99 -3.08 -6.57
C PRO A 66 3.94 -3.07 -7.77
N CYS A 67 4.54 -4.23 -8.09
CA CYS A 67 5.28 -4.41 -9.33
C CYS A 67 4.31 -4.47 -10.53
N PRO A 68 4.80 -4.40 -11.79
CA PRO A 68 3.94 -4.36 -12.98
C PRO A 68 2.91 -5.49 -13.05
N ASP A 69 3.35 -6.73 -12.79
CA ASP A 69 2.47 -7.89 -12.88
C ASP A 69 1.42 -7.90 -11.76
N CYS A 70 1.84 -7.61 -10.52
CA CYS A 70 0.90 -7.47 -9.40
C CYS A 70 -0.11 -6.34 -9.65
N ALA A 71 0.32 -5.22 -10.22
CA ALA A 71 -0.55 -4.11 -10.55
C ALA A 71 -1.63 -4.51 -11.58
N ARG A 72 -1.24 -5.27 -12.61
CA ARG A 72 -2.16 -5.83 -13.61
C ARG A 72 -3.15 -6.81 -12.99
N GLU A 73 -2.69 -7.70 -12.12
CA GLU A 73 -3.55 -8.66 -11.41
C GLU A 73 -4.59 -7.94 -10.54
N VAL A 74 -4.18 -6.91 -9.80
CA VAL A 74 -5.07 -6.10 -8.96
C VAL A 74 -6.08 -5.32 -9.81
N ALA A 75 -5.66 -4.71 -10.91
CA ALA A 75 -6.57 -4.02 -11.83
C ALA A 75 -7.62 -4.99 -12.41
N ALA A 76 -7.19 -6.19 -12.84
CA ALA A 76 -8.11 -7.22 -13.34
C ALA A 76 -9.08 -7.73 -12.25
N PHE A 77 -8.63 -7.82 -11.00
CA PHE A 77 -9.49 -8.15 -9.87
C PHE A 77 -10.56 -7.08 -9.63
N LEU A 78 -10.19 -5.80 -9.60
CA LEU A 78 -11.13 -4.70 -9.39
C LEU A 78 -12.12 -4.54 -10.53
N TRP A 79 -11.70 -4.87 -11.77
CA TRP A 79 -12.62 -4.92 -12.91
C TRP A 79 -13.73 -5.96 -12.68
N ARG A 80 -13.38 -7.16 -12.22
CA ARG A 80 -14.35 -8.22 -11.92
C ARG A 80 -15.16 -7.97 -10.65
N ASN A 81 -14.64 -7.18 -9.72
CA ASN A 81 -15.24 -6.92 -8.41
C ASN A 81 -15.56 -5.44 -8.23
N ARG A 82 -16.53 -4.93 -9.00
CA ARG A 82 -16.95 -3.51 -8.96
C ARG A 82 -17.49 -3.04 -7.60
N HIS A 83 -17.85 -3.98 -6.72
CA HIS A 83 -18.30 -3.71 -5.35
C HIS A 83 -17.14 -3.46 -4.37
N VAL A 84 -15.89 -3.46 -4.84
CA VAL A 84 -14.68 -3.25 -4.03
C VAL A 84 -14.01 -1.95 -4.43
N SER A 85 -13.79 -1.07 -3.45
CA SER A 85 -12.96 0.13 -3.58
C SER A 85 -11.62 -0.10 -2.89
N LEU A 86 -10.52 0.21 -3.57
CA LEU A 86 -9.17 0.02 -3.06
C LEU A 86 -8.41 1.35 -2.96
N SER A 87 -7.81 1.59 -1.80
CA SER A 87 -6.81 2.63 -1.58
C SER A 87 -5.46 2.00 -1.26
N ILE A 88 -4.38 2.50 -1.86
CA ILE A 88 -3.02 2.02 -1.65
C ILE A 88 -2.16 3.18 -1.18
N PHE A 89 -1.54 3.00 -0.02
CA PHE A 89 -0.52 3.87 0.54
C PHE A 89 0.82 3.14 0.47
N ALA A 90 1.72 3.61 -0.39
CA ALA A 90 3.03 2.99 -0.54
C ALA A 90 4.12 3.84 0.14
N ALA A 91 5.01 3.22 0.91
CA ALA A 91 6.17 3.91 1.46
C ALA A 91 7.15 4.36 0.37
N ARG A 92 7.29 3.55 -0.70
CA ARG A 92 8.24 3.75 -1.79
C ARG A 92 7.69 3.24 -3.12
N ILE A 93 8.21 3.78 -4.23
CA ILE A 93 7.88 3.32 -5.59
C ILE A 93 8.81 2.17 -5.97
N TYR A 94 8.25 1.02 -6.36
CA TYR A 94 9.01 -0.13 -6.85
C TYR A 94 9.53 0.13 -8.27
N THR A 95 10.84 0.26 -8.43
CA THR A 95 11.47 0.61 -9.72
C THR A 95 12.37 -0.50 -10.29
N TYR A 96 12.35 -1.71 -9.70
CA TYR A 96 13.29 -2.78 -10.07
C TYR A 96 12.93 -3.49 -11.39
N HIS A 97 11.66 -3.48 -11.79
CA HIS A 97 11.21 -4.05 -13.05
C HIS A 97 10.76 -2.96 -14.00
N LYS A 98 11.10 -3.10 -15.29
CA LYS A 98 10.55 -2.26 -16.37
C LYS A 98 9.02 -2.41 -16.40
N GLY A 99 8.32 -1.41 -16.90
CA GLY A 99 6.86 -1.44 -16.94
C GLY A 99 6.18 -0.98 -15.65
N TYR A 100 6.94 -0.53 -14.64
CA TYR A 100 6.38 -0.19 -13.33
C TYR A 100 5.47 1.03 -13.43
N GLU A 101 5.81 2.01 -14.26
CA GLU A 101 5.01 3.21 -14.49
C GLU A 101 3.65 2.86 -15.10
N GLU A 102 3.66 2.02 -16.13
CA GLU A 102 2.45 1.49 -16.77
C GLU A 102 1.61 0.66 -15.80
N GLY A 103 2.26 -0.12 -14.93
CA GLY A 103 1.58 -0.83 -13.84
C GLY A 103 0.85 0.12 -12.88
N LEU A 104 1.52 1.18 -12.42
CA LEU A 104 0.90 2.16 -11.52
C LEU A 104 -0.23 2.95 -12.21
N ARG A 105 -0.06 3.30 -13.49
CA ARG A 105 -1.14 3.91 -14.31
C ARG A 105 -2.33 2.97 -14.44
N SER A 106 -2.10 1.67 -14.62
CA SER A 106 -3.18 0.67 -14.69
C SER A 106 -3.99 0.58 -13.40
N LEU A 107 -3.35 0.76 -12.23
CA LEU A 107 -4.06 0.86 -10.95
C LEU A 107 -4.91 2.13 -10.87
N ARG A 108 -4.36 3.29 -11.26
CA ARG A 108 -5.11 4.55 -11.34
C ARG A 108 -6.33 4.40 -12.25
N ASP A 109 -6.15 3.81 -13.43
CA ASP A 109 -7.22 3.63 -14.42
C ASP A 109 -8.29 2.63 -13.94
N ALA A 110 -7.92 1.69 -13.06
CA ALA A 110 -8.85 0.81 -12.36
C ALA A 110 -9.60 1.50 -11.20
N GLY A 111 -9.34 2.79 -10.94
CA GLY A 111 -9.98 3.58 -9.88
C GLY A 111 -9.30 3.46 -8.52
N VAL A 112 -8.07 2.95 -8.44
CA VAL A 112 -7.32 2.84 -7.17
C VAL A 112 -6.84 4.22 -6.75
N HIS A 113 -7.12 4.60 -5.49
CA HIS A 113 -6.50 5.76 -4.87
C HIS A 113 -5.08 5.40 -4.41
N LEU A 114 -4.08 5.63 -5.28
CA LEU A 114 -2.68 5.32 -5.02
C LEU A 114 -1.92 6.58 -4.60
N VAL A 115 -1.35 6.57 -3.38
CA VAL A 115 -0.58 7.68 -2.81
C VAL A 115 0.65 7.19 -2.05
N ILE A 116 1.57 8.11 -1.75
CA ILE A 116 2.73 7.83 -0.90
C ILE A 116 2.39 8.08 0.56
N MET A 117 2.85 7.20 1.44
CA MET A 117 2.68 7.35 2.89
C MET A 117 3.37 8.61 3.40
N THR A 118 2.68 9.38 4.24
CA THR A 118 3.23 10.49 5.02
C THR A 118 3.48 10.04 6.46
N TYR A 119 3.95 10.96 7.33
CA TYR A 119 4.02 10.71 8.77
C TYR A 119 2.75 10.06 9.33
N ARG A 120 1.56 10.52 8.89
CA ARG A 120 0.27 10.05 9.40
C ARG A 120 0.05 8.57 9.16
N GLU A 121 0.32 8.09 7.95
CA GLU A 121 0.15 6.67 7.62
C GLU A 121 1.22 5.80 8.28
N PHE A 122 2.46 6.29 8.45
CA PHE A 122 3.48 5.55 9.19
C PHE A 122 3.14 5.41 10.67
N GLU A 123 2.68 6.50 11.30
CA GLU A 123 2.20 6.48 12.69
C GLU A 123 0.99 5.55 12.85
N TYR A 124 0.04 5.61 11.90
CA TYR A 124 -1.11 4.72 11.88
C TYR A 124 -0.68 3.25 11.84
N CYS A 125 0.20 2.90 10.88
CA CYS A 125 0.68 1.54 10.74
C CYS A 125 1.44 1.05 11.97
N TRP A 126 2.24 1.93 12.58
CA TRP A 126 2.94 1.64 13.82
C TRP A 126 1.97 1.28 14.95
N ARG A 127 0.88 2.03 15.10
CA ARG A 127 -0.13 1.78 16.13
C ARG A 127 -0.97 0.53 15.86
N ALA A 128 -1.34 0.30 14.61
CA ALA A 128 -2.30 -0.73 14.23
C ALA A 128 -1.68 -2.11 13.96
N PHE A 129 -0.47 -2.18 13.41
CA PHE A 129 0.10 -3.43 12.88
C PHE A 129 1.44 -3.84 13.49
N VAL A 130 2.04 -2.97 14.31
CA VAL A 130 3.33 -3.24 14.97
C VAL A 130 3.10 -3.58 16.44
N ASP A 131 3.76 -4.64 16.90
CA ASP A 131 3.91 -4.90 18.33
C ASP A 131 4.87 -3.87 18.92
N ASN A 132 4.33 -2.68 19.20
CA ASN A 132 5.08 -1.52 19.64
C ASN A 132 5.26 -1.44 21.16
N GLN A 133 4.66 -2.36 21.92
CA GLN A 133 4.69 -2.35 23.40
C GLN A 133 4.28 -0.99 23.99
N LEU A 134 3.29 -0.33 23.38
CA LEU A 134 2.79 1.02 23.70
C LEU A 134 3.81 2.15 23.51
N LEU A 135 4.95 1.88 22.87
CA LEU A 135 5.93 2.91 22.55
C LEU A 135 5.44 3.75 21.37
N PRO A 136 5.63 5.09 21.41
CA PRO A 136 5.23 5.96 20.33
C PRO A 136 6.07 5.73 19.08
N PHE A 137 5.50 6.05 17.92
CA PHE A 137 6.23 6.04 16.66
C PHE A 137 7.31 7.14 16.69
N ARG A 138 8.54 6.76 16.37
CA ARG A 138 9.64 7.72 16.19
C ARG A 138 10.00 7.75 14.71
N PRO A 139 9.78 8.87 14.00
CA PRO A 139 10.14 8.98 12.59
C PRO A 139 11.67 8.90 12.43
N TRP A 140 12.11 8.30 11.34
CA TRP A 140 13.52 8.35 10.92
C TRP A 140 13.82 9.70 10.25
N ASN A 141 15.12 9.96 10.03
CA ASN A 141 15.59 11.20 9.42
C ASN A 141 14.96 11.41 8.03
N SER A 142 14.55 12.66 7.75
CA SER A 142 13.99 13.09 6.46
C SER A 142 12.76 12.31 5.99
N LEU A 143 12.00 11.65 6.89
CA LEU A 143 10.79 10.90 6.52
C LEU A 143 9.83 11.75 5.69
N GLU A 144 9.53 12.97 6.13
CA GLU A 144 8.56 13.86 5.47
C GLU A 144 9.09 14.40 4.14
N GLU A 145 10.36 14.84 4.10
CA GLU A 145 11.03 15.31 2.89
C GLU A 145 11.05 14.21 1.81
N ASN A 146 11.41 12.99 2.19
CA ASN A 146 11.39 11.82 1.30
C ASN A 146 9.97 11.55 0.80
N SER A 147 8.97 11.61 1.69
CA SER A 147 7.56 11.41 1.31
C SER A 147 7.13 12.42 0.24
N GLN A 148 7.50 13.69 0.39
CA GLN A 148 7.19 14.74 -0.59
C GLN A 148 7.90 14.54 -1.94
N VAL A 149 9.18 14.16 -1.93
CA VAL A 149 9.94 13.87 -3.16
C VAL A 149 9.32 12.69 -3.91
N ILE A 150 9.04 11.59 -3.21
CA ILE A 150 8.47 10.39 -3.81
C ILE A 150 7.03 10.67 -4.28
N SER A 151 6.25 11.47 -3.53
CA SER A 151 4.88 11.88 -3.91
C SER A 151 4.87 12.64 -5.24
N ARG A 152 5.77 13.62 -5.40
CA ARG A 152 5.89 14.38 -6.66
C ARG A 152 6.24 13.47 -7.84
N ARG A 153 7.15 12.50 -7.62
CA ARG A 153 7.49 11.50 -8.64
C ARG A 153 6.28 10.63 -9.01
N LEU A 154 5.53 10.14 -8.02
CA LEU A 154 4.33 9.36 -8.26
C LEU A 154 3.29 10.17 -9.05
N GLN A 155 3.08 11.44 -8.69
CA GLN A 155 2.16 12.31 -9.40
C GLN A 155 2.55 12.48 -10.88
N GLY A 156 3.84 12.66 -11.19
CA GLY A 156 4.32 12.70 -12.58
C GLY A 156 3.96 11.41 -13.34
N ILE A 157 4.28 10.24 -12.77
CA ILE A 157 3.95 8.94 -13.35
C ILE A 157 2.44 8.81 -13.61
N LEU A 158 1.62 9.24 -12.66
CA LEU A 158 0.16 9.15 -12.73
C LEU A 158 -0.50 10.28 -13.54
N GLN A 159 0.23 11.27 -14.05
CA GLN A 159 -0.30 12.33 -14.92
C GLN A 159 0.09 12.13 -16.39
N ASP A 160 1.21 11.46 -16.63
CA ASP A 160 1.60 11.04 -17.97
C ASP A 160 0.52 10.13 -18.58
N ARG A 161 0.08 10.51 -19.79
CA ARG A 161 -0.97 9.84 -20.57
C ARG A 161 -0.38 8.81 -21.49
#